data_AF-A0A146KDH1-F1
#
_entry.id   AF-A0A146KDH1-F1
#
_cell.length_a   1.000
_cell.length_b   1.000
_cell.length_c   1.000
_cell.angle_alpha   90.00
_cell.angle_beta   90.00
_cell.angle_gamma   90.00
#
_symmetry.space_group_name_H-M   'P 1'
#
loop_
_entity.id
_entity.type
_entity.pdbx_description
1 polymer ?
#
loop_
_entity_poly.entity_id
_entity_poly.type
_entity_poly.pdbx_seq_one_letter_code
_entity_poly.pdbx_strand_id
1 'polypeptide(L)'
;DLKSQKKAHTLELLKIYFISVQNGKFQRGVAAKALGMQEHIVEGRWYGEIKRTKKYGADYDWKTKLNTVVQKQLEDGDRDVKLIQECIQQFASNCDDICQLFQSKQNTANGTKDAPSTVQEVDVFKEFSNLMDLFE
;
A
#
# COMPACT_ATOMS: atom_id res chain seq x y z
N ASP A 1 -21.38 12.37 -0.15
CA ASP A 1 -21.42 10.91 -0.32
C ASP A 1 -20.23 10.28 0.42
N LEU A 2 -20.48 9.27 1.24
CA LEU A 2 -19.48 8.56 2.06
C LEU A 2 -18.42 7.84 1.21
N LYS A 3 -18.77 7.39 0.00
CA LYS A 3 -17.87 6.71 -0.93
C LYS A 3 -16.81 7.68 -1.46
N SER A 4 -17.23 8.88 -1.85
CA SER A 4 -16.33 9.96 -2.30
C SER A 4 -15.33 10.37 -1.20
N GLN A 5 -15.78 10.44 0.05
CA GLN A 5 -14.93 10.77 1.19
C GLN A 5 -13.88 9.68 1.46
N LYS A 6 -14.26 8.40 1.41
CA LYS A 6 -13.32 7.27 1.53
C LYS A 6 -12.28 7.27 0.40
N LYS A 7 -12.68 7.65 -0.82
CA LYS A 7 -11.74 7.80 -1.95
C LYS A 7 -10.74 8.92 -1.69
N ALA A 8 -11.20 10.10 -1.26
CA ALA A 8 -10.33 11.22 -0.93
C ALA A 8 -9.30 10.84 0.14
N HIS A 9 -9.71 10.18 1.23
CA HIS A 9 -8.81 9.78 2.31
C HIS A 9 -7.72 8.79 1.85
N THR A 10 -8.07 7.89 0.93
CA THR A 10 -7.11 6.93 0.39
C THR A 10 -6.09 7.62 -0.51
N LEU A 11 -6.53 8.57 -1.35
CA LEU A 11 -5.62 9.36 -2.17
C LEU A 11 -4.69 10.25 -1.32
N GLU A 12 -5.21 10.85 -0.24
CA GLU A 12 -4.41 11.61 0.73
C GLU A 12 -3.29 10.73 1.32
N LEU A 13 -3.64 9.52 1.78
CA LEU A 13 -2.67 8.57 2.33
C LEU A 13 -1.57 8.22 1.32
N LEU A 14 -1.94 7.92 0.08
CA LEU A 14 -0.97 7.61 -0.98
C LEU A 14 -0.01 8.77 -1.25
N LYS A 15 -0.52 10.00 -1.27
CA LYS A 15 0.32 11.19 -1.45
C LYS A 15 1.24 11.44 -0.24
N ILE A 16 0.78 11.15 0.98
CA ILE A 16 1.61 11.21 2.18
C ILE A 16 2.75 10.18 2.11
N TYR A 17 2.46 8.96 1.65
CA TYR A 17 3.49 7.93 1.43
C TYR A 17 4.53 8.39 0.41
N PHE A 18 4.08 8.93 -0.74
CA PHE A 18 4.96 9.46 -1.77
C PHE A 18 5.94 10.50 -1.21
N ILE A 19 5.41 11.50 -0.50
CA ILE A 19 6.23 12.58 0.10
C ILE A 19 7.20 12.00 1.13
N SER A 20 6.75 11.04 1.95
CA SER A 20 7.58 10.45 3.02
C SER A 20 8.76 9.68 2.44
N VAL A 21 8.52 8.81 1.45
CA VAL A 21 9.57 8.03 0.78
C VAL A 21 10.51 8.93 -0.01
N GLN A 22 9.98 9.91 -0.74
CA GLN A 22 10.80 10.89 -1.46
C GLN A 22 11.77 11.64 -0.53
N ASN A 23 11.32 11.98 0.68
CA ASN A 23 12.15 12.67 1.68
C ASN A 23 12.96 11.71 2.56
N GLY A 24 12.80 10.39 2.41
CA GLY A 24 13.45 9.35 3.22
C GLY A 24 13.00 9.30 4.68
N LYS A 25 11.92 10.00 5.04
CA LYS A 25 11.29 9.95 6.37
C LYS A 25 9.91 10.59 6.34
N PHE A 26 9.02 10.12 7.20
CA PHE A 26 7.77 10.82 7.47
C PHE A 26 8.03 12.10 8.28
N GLN A 27 7.59 13.23 7.72
CA GLN A 27 7.59 14.52 8.41
C GLN A 27 6.24 15.20 8.20
N ARG A 28 5.42 15.27 9.25
CA ARG A 28 4.05 15.79 9.17
C ARG A 28 4.00 17.20 8.57
N GLY A 29 4.90 18.10 8.96
CA GLY A 29 4.88 19.49 8.50
C GLY A 29 5.23 19.62 7.01
N VAL A 30 6.15 18.78 6.53
CA VAL A 30 6.51 18.72 5.10
C VAL A 30 5.33 18.21 4.29
N ALA A 31 4.71 17.10 4.71
CA ALA A 31 3.55 16.54 4.03
C ALA A 31 2.33 17.47 4.08
N ALA A 32 2.06 18.09 5.23
CA ALA A 32 0.98 19.06 5.41
C ALA A 32 1.14 20.26 4.48
N LYS A 33 2.33 20.86 4.45
CA LYS A 33 2.65 21.99 3.56
C LYS A 33 2.52 21.61 2.09
N ALA A 34 3.05 20.45 1.69
CA ALA A 34 3.03 20.00 0.30
C ALA A 34 1.61 19.67 -0.19
N LEU A 35 0.71 19.22 0.69
CA LEU A 35 -0.65 18.83 0.33
C LEU A 35 -1.70 19.91 0.62
N GLY A 36 -1.32 21.04 1.23
CA GLY A 36 -2.27 22.06 1.69
C GLY A 36 -3.22 21.54 2.76
N MET A 37 -2.76 20.59 3.60
CA MET A 37 -3.55 19.94 4.64
C MET A 37 -3.11 20.42 6.04
N GLN A 38 -3.98 20.25 7.04
CA GLN A 38 -3.60 20.48 8.43
C GLN A 38 -2.76 19.31 8.97
N GLU A 39 -1.75 19.59 9.80
CA GLU A 39 -0.81 18.58 10.31
C GLU A 39 -1.51 17.41 11.02
N HIS A 40 -2.55 17.69 11.82
CA HIS A 40 -3.28 16.65 12.55
C HIS A 40 -4.06 15.72 11.62
N ILE A 41 -4.48 16.19 10.44
CA ILE A 41 -5.14 15.34 9.43
C ILE A 41 -4.11 14.38 8.84
N VAL A 42 -2.93 14.90 8.49
CA VAL A 42 -1.80 14.10 7.97
C VAL A 42 -1.38 13.03 8.97
N GLU A 43 -1.20 13.40 10.25
CA GLU A 43 -0.90 12.44 11.33
C GLU A 43 -2.02 11.41 11.48
N GLY A 44 -3.28 11.85 11.45
CA GLY A 44 -4.44 10.95 11.53
C GLY A 44 -4.46 9.91 10.41
N ARG A 45 -4.10 10.28 9.17
CA ARG A 45 -3.97 9.34 8.05
C ARG A 45 -2.83 8.36 8.26
N TRP A 46 -1.64 8.88 8.58
CA TRP A 46 -0.44 8.08 8.77
C TRP A 46 -0.58 7.06 9.90
N TYR A 47 -0.87 7.53 11.13
CA TYR A 47 -1.00 6.66 12.29
C TYR A 47 -2.28 5.80 12.24
N GLY A 48 -3.32 6.25 11.53
CA GLY A 48 -4.50 5.46 11.26
C GLY A 48 -4.16 4.17 10.52
N GLU A 49 -3.37 4.25 9.46
CA GLU A 49 -2.98 3.06 8.69
C GLU A 49 -1.97 2.19 9.43
N ILE A 50 -1.04 2.78 10.20
CA ILE A 50 -0.15 2.01 11.07
C ILE A 50 -0.95 1.18 12.09
N LYS A 51 -1.91 1.80 12.78
CA LYS A 51 -2.76 1.10 13.75
C LYS A 51 -3.59 0.01 13.07
N ARG A 52 -4.13 0.29 11.90
CA ARG A 52 -4.89 -0.67 11.09
C ARG A 52 -4.04 -1.87 10.68
N THR A 53 -2.84 -1.64 10.17
CA THR A 53 -1.89 -2.69 9.77
C THR A 53 -1.48 -3.54 10.98
N LYS A 54 -1.23 -2.92 12.14
CA LYS A 54 -0.95 -3.66 13.39
C LYS A 54 -2.13 -4.52 13.84
N LYS A 55 -3.37 -4.08 13.62
CA LYS A 55 -4.58 -4.80 14.03
C LYS A 55 -4.88 -6.00 13.13
N TYR A 56 -4.79 -5.83 11.81
CA TYR A 56 -5.23 -6.84 10.84
C TYR A 56 -4.09 -7.66 10.21
N GLY A 57 -2.84 -7.20 10.35
CA GLY A 57 -1.67 -7.83 9.75
C GLY A 57 -1.29 -7.21 8.40
N ALA A 58 -0.04 -7.43 7.99
CA ALA A 58 0.51 -6.89 6.74
C ALA A 58 -0.25 -7.40 5.50
N ASP A 59 -0.72 -8.65 5.52
CA ASP A 59 -1.31 -9.31 4.35
C ASP A 59 -2.83 -9.13 4.20
N TYR A 60 -3.47 -8.38 5.09
CA TYR A 60 -4.94 -8.24 5.11
C TYR A 60 -5.52 -7.63 3.83
N ASP A 61 -4.99 -6.49 3.37
CA ASP A 61 -5.36 -5.88 2.10
C ASP A 61 -4.21 -5.11 1.47
N TRP A 62 -4.43 -4.54 0.29
CA TRP A 62 -3.39 -3.80 -0.43
C TRP A 62 -2.85 -2.60 0.36
N LYS A 63 -3.64 -1.97 1.24
CA LYS A 63 -3.20 -0.82 2.04
C LYS A 63 -2.29 -1.25 3.18
N THR A 64 -2.62 -2.35 3.87
CA THR A 64 -1.74 -2.91 4.90
C THR A 64 -0.43 -3.41 4.31
N LYS A 65 -0.48 -3.99 3.10
CA LYS A 65 0.72 -4.39 2.33
C LYS A 65 1.55 -3.18 1.96
N LEU A 66 0.93 -2.16 1.36
CA LEU A 66 1.62 -0.93 0.99
C LEU A 66 2.21 -0.20 2.19
N ASN A 67 1.50 -0.12 3.32
CA ASN A 67 2.05 0.45 4.54
C ASN A 67 3.32 -0.29 4.96
N THR A 68 3.30 -1.62 4.96
CA THR A 68 4.47 -2.44 5.32
C THR A 68 5.65 -2.17 4.40
N VAL A 69 5.41 -2.09 3.09
CA VAL A 69 6.45 -1.74 2.10
C VAL A 69 7.01 -0.35 2.37
N VAL A 70 6.16 0.66 2.59
CA VAL A 70 6.58 2.04 2.86
C VAL A 70 7.39 2.14 4.14
N GLN A 71 6.97 1.50 5.24
CA GLN A 71 7.76 1.51 6.48
C GLN A 71 9.14 0.91 6.25
N LYS A 72 9.21 -0.24 5.55
CA LYS A 72 10.48 -0.88 5.21
C LYS A 72 11.37 0.01 4.33
N GLN A 73 10.82 0.67 3.31
CA GLN A 73 11.59 1.61 2.48
C GLN A 73 12.18 2.75 3.31
N LEU A 74 11.43 3.29 4.26
CA LEU A 74 11.92 4.33 5.16
C LEU A 74 13.02 3.83 6.11
N GLU A 75 12.89 2.60 6.61
CA GLU A 75 13.91 1.95 7.44
C GLU A 75 15.20 1.67 6.65
N ASP A 76 15.07 1.17 5.42
CA ASP A 76 16.18 0.85 4.52
C ASP A 76 16.80 2.11 3.86
N GLY A 77 16.18 3.28 4.03
CA GLY A 77 16.57 4.52 3.38
C GLY A 77 16.33 4.55 1.87
N ASP A 78 15.53 3.61 1.36
CA ASP A 78 15.08 3.55 -0.02
C ASP A 78 14.10 4.70 -0.32
N ARG A 79 14.37 5.40 -1.43
CA ARG A 79 13.58 6.56 -1.89
C ARG A 79 12.87 6.27 -3.20
N ASP A 80 12.77 5.01 -3.63
CA ASP A 80 12.02 4.64 -4.83
C ASP A 80 10.52 4.84 -4.62
N VAL A 81 9.97 5.82 -5.34
CA VAL A 81 8.55 6.19 -5.27
C VAL A 81 7.71 5.52 -6.36
N LYS A 82 8.28 4.71 -7.25
CA LYS A 82 7.58 4.15 -8.42
C LYS A 82 6.33 3.36 -8.04
N LEU A 83 6.43 2.47 -7.05
CA LEU A 83 5.29 1.68 -6.58
C LEU A 83 4.13 2.57 -6.10
N ILE A 84 4.46 3.64 -5.37
CA ILE A 84 3.47 4.57 -4.82
C ILE A 84 2.85 5.40 -5.95
N GLN A 85 3.64 5.83 -6.94
CA GLN A 85 3.14 6.54 -8.13
C GLN A 85 2.17 5.67 -8.93
N GLU A 86 2.51 4.39 -9.15
CA GLU A 86 1.64 3.43 -9.81
C GLU A 86 0.32 3.24 -9.04
N CYS A 87 0.38 3.11 -7.71
CA CYS A 87 -0.82 3.05 -6.87
C CYS A 87 -1.70 4.31 -7.00
N ILE A 88 -1.09 5.51 -7.02
CA ILE A 88 -1.81 6.78 -7.22
C ILE A 88 -2.50 6.80 -8.59
N GLN A 89 -1.77 6.41 -9.64
CA GLN A 89 -2.27 6.43 -11.02
C GLN A 89 -3.45 5.46 -11.19
N GLN A 90 -3.32 4.23 -10.69
CA GLN A 90 -4.40 3.23 -10.73
C GLN A 90 -5.61 3.64 -9.90
N PHE A 91 -5.37 4.21 -8.71
CA PHE A 91 -6.46 4.70 -7.86
C PHE A 91 -7.24 5.86 -8.50
N ALA A 92 -6.54 6.75 -9.20
CA ALA A 92 -7.14 7.90 -9.88
C ALA A 92 -7.91 7.51 -11.15
N SER A 93 -7.54 6.43 -11.83
CA SER A 93 -8.14 6.00 -13.10
C SER A 93 -9.39 5.12 -12.97
N ASN A 94 -9.90 4.88 -11.75
CA ASN A 94 -10.99 3.91 -11.47
C ASN A 94 -10.70 2.48 -11.97
N CYS A 95 -9.43 2.09 -12.14
CA CYS A 95 -9.09 0.74 -12.55
C CYS A 95 -9.10 -0.16 -11.29
N ASP A 96 -10.00 -1.14 -11.28
CA ASP A 96 -10.44 -1.91 -10.10
C ASP A 96 -9.40 -2.85 -9.47
N ASP A 97 -8.08 -2.69 -9.68
CA ASP A 97 -7.16 -3.70 -9.16
C ASP A 97 -5.74 -3.23 -8.79
N ILE A 98 -5.65 -2.40 -7.74
CA ILE A 98 -4.38 -2.20 -7.01
C ILE A 98 -3.87 -3.53 -6.41
N CYS A 99 -4.77 -4.49 -6.14
CA CYS A 99 -4.37 -5.82 -5.69
C CYS A 99 -3.60 -6.59 -6.79
N GLN A 100 -3.96 -6.46 -8.08
CA GLN A 100 -3.19 -7.03 -9.20
C GLN A 100 -1.78 -6.43 -9.35
N LEU A 101 -1.56 -5.15 -8.98
CA LEU A 101 -0.21 -4.56 -8.98
C LEU A 101 0.74 -5.35 -8.08
N PHE A 102 0.28 -5.72 -6.89
CA PHE A 102 1.07 -6.54 -5.95
C PHE A 102 1.27 -7.99 -6.46
N GLN A 103 0.28 -8.57 -7.16
CA GLN A 103 0.41 -9.90 -7.78
C GLN A 103 1.47 -9.93 -8.90
N SER A 104 1.48 -8.91 -9.77
CA SER A 104 2.41 -8.85 -10.92
C SER A 104 3.87 -8.66 -10.52
N LYS A 105 4.15 -7.94 -9.41
CA LYS A 105 5.52 -7.72 -8.92
C LYS A 105 6.08 -8.87 -8.09
N GLN A 106 5.23 -9.74 -7.52
CA GLN A 106 5.70 -11.00 -6.91
C GLN A 106 6.10 -12.02 -7.98
N ASN A 107 5.40 -12.06 -9.12
CA ASN A 107 5.72 -12.99 -10.21
C ASN A 107 7.02 -12.64 -10.97
N THR A 108 7.43 -11.36 -11.00
CA THR A 108 8.71 -10.95 -11.61
C THR A 108 9.93 -11.15 -10.69
N ALA A 109 9.73 -11.41 -9.39
CA ALA A 109 10.82 -11.70 -8.45
C ALA A 109 11.35 -13.15 -8.54
N ASN A 110 10.64 -14.08 -9.21
CA ASN A 110 11.07 -15.47 -9.40
C ASN A 110 11.98 -15.69 -10.65
N GLY A 111 12.50 -14.60 -11.21
CA GLY A 111 13.35 -14.62 -12.40
C GLY A 111 14.85 -14.76 -12.13
N THR A 112 15.30 -15.51 -11.11
CA THR A 112 16.67 -16.04 -11.09
C THR A 112 16.70 -17.34 -10.29
N LYS A 113 16.94 -18.45 -11.00
CA LYS A 113 17.24 -19.75 -10.40
C LYS A 113 18.52 -19.62 -9.59
N ASP A 114 18.48 -19.97 -8.31
CA ASP A 114 19.40 -20.93 -7.67
C ASP A 114 19.23 -20.90 -6.15
N ALA A 115 18.37 -21.77 -5.62
CA ALA A 115 18.59 -22.54 -4.38
C ALA A 115 17.32 -23.34 -4.00
N PRO A 116 17.45 -24.60 -3.56
CA PRO A 116 16.31 -25.38 -3.10
C PRO A 116 16.06 -25.07 -1.63
N SER A 117 14.88 -24.57 -1.29
CA SER A 117 14.37 -24.70 0.09
C SER A 117 12.86 -24.77 0.09
N THR A 118 12.44 -26.03 0.18
CA THR A 118 11.18 -26.56 0.67
C THR A 118 10.52 -25.66 1.72
N VAL A 119 9.49 -24.92 1.31
CA VAL A 119 8.37 -24.57 2.18
C VAL A 119 7.12 -24.91 1.39
N GLN A 120 6.30 -25.80 1.95
CA GLN A 120 5.05 -26.24 1.35
C GLN A 120 4.20 -25.02 0.98
N GLU A 121 4.03 -24.82 -0.33
CA GLU A 121 2.95 -24.03 -0.92
C GLU A 121 1.65 -24.68 -0.45
N VAL A 122 1.10 -24.20 0.66
CA VAL A 122 -0.29 -24.46 0.99
C VAL A 122 -1.07 -23.55 0.06
N ASP A 123 -1.81 -24.19 -0.84
CA ASP A 123 -2.61 -23.65 -1.92
C ASP A 123 -3.82 -22.85 -1.37
N VAL A 124 -3.56 -21.72 -0.69
CA VAL A 124 -4.57 -20.83 -0.09
C VAL A 124 -5.32 -20.02 -1.17
N PHE A 125 -4.86 -20.09 -2.43
CA PHE A 125 -5.42 -19.31 -3.53
C PHE A 125 -6.70 -19.90 -4.14
N LYS A 126 -7.01 -21.17 -3.89
CA LYS A 126 -8.30 -21.74 -4.30
C LYS A 126 -9.50 -21.17 -3.53
N GLU A 127 -9.29 -20.65 -2.32
CA GLU A 127 -10.39 -20.06 -1.53
C GLU A 127 -10.71 -18.60 -1.93
N PHE A 128 -9.75 -17.86 -2.51
CA PHE A 128 -9.98 -16.46 -2.89
C PHE A 128 -10.90 -16.32 -4.12
N SER A 129 -10.83 -17.25 -5.08
CA SER A 129 -11.76 -17.25 -6.23
C SER A 129 -13.19 -17.54 -5.79
N ASN A 130 -13.38 -18.41 -4.80
CA ASN A 130 -14.72 -18.77 -4.32
C ASN A 130 -15.38 -17.69 -3.45
N LEU A 131 -14.59 -16.76 -2.88
CA LEU A 131 -15.11 -15.71 -1.99
C LEU A 131 -15.62 -14.48 -2.76
N MET A 132 -15.16 -14.27 -3.99
CA MET A 132 -15.66 -13.20 -4.87
C MET A 132 -17.02 -13.55 -5.50
N ASP A 133 -17.29 -14.84 -5.76
CA ASP A 133 -18.59 -15.31 -6.26
C ASP A 133 -19.71 -15.27 -5.19
N LEU A 134 -19.37 -15.03 -3.92
CA LEU A 134 -20.35 -14.97 -2.82
C LEU A 134 -20.89 -13.56 -2.53
N PHE A 135 -20.39 -12.54 -3.24
CA PHE A 135 -20.77 -11.14 -3.03
C PHE A 135 -21.35 -10.44 -4.29
N GLU A 136 -21.70 -11.20 -5.34
CA GLU A 136 -22.71 -10.77 -6.34
C GLU A 136 -24.14 -10.98 -5.82
#